data_AF-A0A2P1DVE3-F1
#
_entry.id   AF-A0A2P1DVE3-F1
#
_cell.length_a   1.000
_cell.length_b   1.000
_cell.length_c   1.000
_cell.angle_alpha   90.00
_cell.angle_beta   90.00
_cell.angle_gamma   90.00
#
_symmetry.space_group_name_H-M   'P 1'
#
loop_
_entity.id
_entity.type
_entity.pdbx_description
1 polymer ?
#
loop_
_entity_poly.entity_id
_entity_poly.type
_entity_poly.pdbx_seq_one_letter_code
_entity_poly.pdbx_strand_id
1 'polypeptide(L)'
;MGKNKYSVNSSTKCFSLNQMMRLLLLALLTLHFESLFAFDESPPPSDHTYRTDPVTKAKLESMLLGMFGFTAPPPASLKRLVPTHMRDLYHKHVTSRKSEDLEPWEKLYFHHDQATDVPPNTIRSFLPEDTESVPSDDGRHSLRFSLDSHPKSDQPVAAELRLFHEATPENKQHKLRVNIYDVINHKVGIHNLIDTKIVNSTAEHTVVFDILPAVQRWLKDSNSNSSIVVEIKRLGKPAEADKTESDVIKSRVRVRRSTEEDHKQYHENKSPLVVVYSHDKSHADSDSTAEWRNRVKRRSGSQRKNRRRMKPPKSCRRDNMKVSFEDVGWMSWIVAPDEYDAFYCYGACSFPMESHLQATNHAVIQSLVNTYYPTRLPKPCCVATEISSICLLYTDESGHVNLRNYKEMTVDSCGCA
;
A
#
# COMPACT_ATOMS: atom_id res chain seq x y z
N MET A 1 71.20 -70.08 -32.11
CA MET A 1 70.23 -71.12 -32.52
C MET A 1 69.48 -71.56 -31.29
N GLY A 2 68.15 -71.42 -31.31
CA GLY A 2 67.31 -71.58 -30.12
C GLY A 2 67.10 -73.02 -29.67
N LYS A 3 66.52 -73.16 -28.47
CA LYS A 3 65.21 -73.78 -28.26
C LYS A 3 64.77 -73.58 -26.80
N ASN A 4 63.54 -73.10 -26.65
CA ASN A 4 62.74 -73.09 -25.42
C ASN A 4 62.65 -74.48 -24.78
N LYS A 5 62.51 -74.51 -23.45
CA LYS A 5 61.53 -75.38 -22.77
C LYS A 5 61.09 -74.74 -21.44
N TYR A 6 59.77 -74.72 -21.28
CA TYR A 6 59.01 -74.27 -20.12
C TYR A 6 59.30 -75.12 -18.87
N SER A 7 59.29 -74.48 -17.70
CA SER A 7 59.00 -75.14 -16.43
C SER A 7 58.06 -74.26 -15.62
N VAL A 8 56.89 -74.82 -15.30
CA VAL A 8 55.93 -74.32 -14.33
C VAL A 8 56.55 -74.44 -12.94
N ASN A 9 56.38 -73.42 -12.08
CA ASN A 9 56.46 -73.63 -10.64
C ASN A 9 55.47 -72.73 -9.92
N SER A 10 54.50 -73.36 -9.26
CA SER A 10 53.58 -72.74 -8.32
C SER A 10 54.34 -72.32 -7.07
N SER A 11 54.19 -71.07 -6.65
CA SER A 11 54.50 -70.68 -5.28
C SER A 11 53.52 -69.59 -4.84
N THR A 12 52.61 -70.06 -4.00
CA THR A 12 51.67 -69.35 -3.14
C THR A 12 52.40 -68.21 -2.42
N LYS A 13 52.03 -66.96 -2.72
CA LYS A 13 52.56 -65.80 -1.98
C LYS A 13 51.86 -65.71 -0.63
N CYS A 14 52.61 -65.91 0.46
CA CYS A 14 52.21 -65.53 1.81
C CYS A 14 51.96 -64.01 1.85
N PHE A 15 50.70 -63.62 2.02
CA PHE A 15 50.34 -62.24 2.36
C PHE A 15 50.74 -61.99 3.82
N SER A 16 51.59 -61.00 4.05
CA SER A 16 51.98 -60.55 5.38
C SER A 16 50.75 -60.11 6.18
N LEU A 17 50.73 -60.38 7.49
CA LEU A 17 49.69 -59.91 8.42
C LEU A 17 49.42 -58.40 8.30
N ASN A 18 50.44 -57.60 7.95
CA ASN A 18 50.31 -56.16 7.72
C ASN A 18 49.49 -55.80 6.47
N GLN A 19 49.44 -56.69 5.46
CA GLN A 19 48.68 -56.47 4.23
C GLN A 19 47.21 -56.86 4.40
N MET A 20 46.91 -57.90 5.20
CA MET A 20 45.55 -58.20 5.63
C MET A 20 44.97 -57.09 6.53
N MET A 21 45.76 -56.54 7.45
CA MET A 21 45.29 -55.48 8.36
C MET A 21 44.99 -54.17 7.62
N ARG A 22 45.77 -53.82 6.58
CA ARG A 22 45.48 -52.67 5.71
C ARG A 22 44.24 -52.86 4.84
N LEU A 23 44.00 -54.06 4.33
CA LEU A 23 42.79 -54.38 3.57
C LEU A 23 41.54 -54.40 4.46
N LEU A 24 41.64 -54.86 5.70
CA LEU A 24 40.56 -54.79 6.70
C LEU A 24 40.24 -53.35 7.13
N LEU A 25 41.25 -52.50 7.33
CA LEU A 25 41.05 -51.08 7.64
C LEU A 25 40.44 -50.30 6.46
N LEU A 26 40.86 -50.59 5.22
CA LEU A 26 40.25 -50.01 4.02
C LEU A 26 38.81 -50.51 3.82
N ALA A 27 38.53 -51.80 4.05
CA ALA A 27 37.18 -52.36 3.96
C ALA A 27 36.22 -51.82 5.04
N LEU A 28 36.72 -51.59 6.26
CA LEU A 28 35.93 -50.96 7.34
C LEU A 28 35.69 -49.46 7.09
N LEU A 29 36.64 -48.77 6.46
CA LEU A 29 36.44 -47.38 6.03
C LEU A 29 35.44 -47.28 4.88
N THR A 30 35.42 -48.20 3.92
CA THR A 30 34.42 -48.21 2.83
C THR A 30 33.03 -48.62 3.31
N LEU A 31 32.91 -49.56 4.26
CA LEU A 31 31.62 -49.96 4.86
C LEU A 31 31.03 -48.90 5.79
N HIS A 32 31.84 -47.96 6.29
CA HIS A 32 31.32 -46.76 6.97
C HIS A 32 31.07 -45.59 6.02
N PHE A 33 31.77 -45.50 4.89
CA PHE A 33 31.55 -44.43 3.89
C PHE A 33 30.25 -44.61 3.09
N GLU A 34 29.87 -45.85 2.75
CA GLU A 34 28.62 -46.13 2.02
C GLU A 34 27.34 -45.94 2.85
N SER A 35 27.46 -45.83 4.17
CA SER A 35 26.34 -45.49 5.06
C SER A 35 26.12 -43.97 5.24
N LEU A 36 27.03 -43.12 4.71
CA LEU A 36 27.03 -41.67 4.95
C LEU A 36 26.60 -40.81 3.75
N PHE A 37 26.45 -41.38 2.55
CA PHE A 37 26.04 -40.63 1.35
C PHE A 37 25.08 -41.41 0.44
N ALA A 38 23.98 -41.90 1.00
CA ALA A 38 22.75 -42.05 0.21
C ALA A 38 22.09 -40.67 0.16
N PHE A 39 22.45 -39.86 -0.85
CA PHE A 39 21.68 -38.68 -1.24
C PHE A 39 20.33 -39.17 -1.78
N ASP A 40 19.33 -39.22 -0.90
CA ASP A 40 17.94 -39.19 -1.32
C ASP A 40 17.68 -37.77 -1.82
N GLU A 41 17.81 -37.58 -3.13
CA GLU A 41 17.41 -36.38 -3.85
C GLU A 41 15.87 -36.39 -3.98
N SER A 42 15.18 -36.47 -2.85
CA SER A 42 13.76 -36.22 -2.78
C SER A 42 13.57 -34.70 -2.76
N PRO A 43 12.76 -34.14 -3.69
CA PRO A 43 12.49 -32.71 -3.71
C PRO A 43 11.90 -32.31 -2.35
N PRO A 44 12.17 -31.09 -1.85
CA PRO A 44 11.57 -30.63 -0.62
C PRO A 44 10.05 -30.78 -0.76
N PRO A 45 9.31 -31.22 0.29
CA PRO A 45 7.87 -31.24 0.21
C PRO A 45 7.38 -29.80 0.05
N SER A 46 7.18 -29.40 -1.21
CA SER A 46 6.25 -28.36 -1.60
C SER A 46 4.89 -28.92 -1.22
N ASP A 47 4.45 -28.60 -0.02
CA ASP A 47 3.07 -28.25 0.31
C ASP A 47 2.90 -28.34 1.83
N HIS A 48 3.42 -27.36 2.56
CA HIS A 48 2.76 -27.00 3.81
C HIS A 48 1.52 -26.22 3.42
N THR A 49 0.44 -26.91 3.03
CA THR A 49 -0.89 -26.35 3.21
C THR A 49 -1.03 -26.12 4.72
N TYR A 50 -0.70 -24.92 5.19
CA TYR A 50 -1.27 -24.42 6.41
C TYR A 50 -2.77 -24.42 6.13
N ARG A 51 -3.45 -25.50 6.55
CA ARG A 51 -4.90 -25.56 6.56
C ARG A 51 -5.33 -24.57 7.64
N THR A 52 -5.36 -23.29 7.28
CA THR A 52 -5.86 -22.23 8.13
C THR A 52 -7.30 -22.60 8.46
N ASP A 53 -7.54 -22.94 9.71
CA ASP A 53 -8.88 -23.19 10.23
C ASP A 53 -9.79 -22.03 9.77
N PRO A 54 -10.98 -22.31 9.16
CA PRO A 54 -11.85 -21.27 8.62
C PRO A 54 -12.16 -20.14 9.60
N VAL A 55 -12.23 -20.46 10.90
CA VAL A 55 -12.44 -19.46 11.97
C VAL A 55 -11.22 -18.55 12.13
N THR A 56 -10.02 -19.10 12.03
CA THR A 56 -8.77 -18.34 12.09
C THR A 56 -8.58 -17.47 10.85
N LYS A 57 -8.95 -17.98 9.67
CA LYS A 57 -8.94 -17.21 8.41
C LYS A 57 -9.91 -16.03 8.47
N ALA A 58 -11.17 -16.26 8.83
CA ALA A 58 -12.18 -15.20 8.95
C ALA A 58 -11.80 -14.12 9.98
N LYS A 59 -11.17 -14.52 11.09
CA LYS A 59 -10.69 -13.59 12.11
C LYS A 59 -9.49 -12.75 11.65
N LEU A 60 -8.58 -13.36 10.89
CA LEU A 60 -7.47 -12.65 10.26
C LEU A 60 -7.99 -11.65 9.23
N GLU A 61 -8.92 -12.05 8.37
CA GLU A 61 -9.57 -11.17 7.39
C GLU A 61 -10.26 -9.99 8.07
N SER A 62 -11.09 -10.23 9.09
CA SER A 62 -11.76 -9.15 9.85
C SER A 62 -10.77 -8.20 10.53
N MET A 63 -9.66 -8.71 11.05
CA MET A 63 -8.63 -7.88 11.67
C MET A 63 -7.88 -7.03 10.64
N LEU A 64 -7.52 -7.63 9.51
CA LEU A 64 -6.85 -6.89 8.45
C LEU A 64 -7.81 -5.83 7.87
N LEU A 65 -9.07 -6.18 7.58
CA LEU A 65 -10.09 -5.20 7.17
C LEU A 65 -10.23 -4.05 8.17
N GLY A 66 -10.28 -4.36 9.46
CA GLY A 66 -10.29 -3.35 10.53
C GLY A 66 -9.04 -2.45 10.51
N MET A 67 -7.86 -3.01 10.24
CA MET A 67 -6.62 -2.24 10.07
C MET A 67 -6.68 -1.28 8.87
N PHE A 68 -7.41 -1.65 7.81
CA PHE A 68 -7.64 -0.80 6.64
C PHE A 68 -8.85 0.14 6.78
N GLY A 69 -9.59 0.07 7.88
CA GLY A 69 -10.78 0.89 8.14
C GLY A 69 -12.05 0.36 7.47
N PHE A 70 -12.07 -0.92 7.09
CA PHE A 70 -13.21 -1.59 6.47
C PHE A 70 -13.94 -2.50 7.47
N THR A 71 -15.27 -2.49 7.39
CA THR A 71 -16.12 -3.47 8.09
C THR A 71 -16.35 -4.72 7.25
N ALA A 72 -16.32 -4.59 5.91
CA ALA A 72 -16.37 -5.67 4.94
C ALA A 72 -15.52 -5.34 3.69
N PRO A 73 -15.11 -6.34 2.88
CA PRO A 73 -14.48 -6.05 1.60
C PRO A 73 -15.46 -5.33 0.66
N PRO A 74 -15.02 -4.27 -0.05
CA PRO A 74 -15.84 -3.59 -1.04
C PRO A 74 -16.32 -4.55 -2.14
N PRO A 75 -17.54 -4.33 -2.71
CA PRO A 75 -18.08 -5.18 -3.76
C PRO A 75 -17.19 -5.18 -5.02
N ALA A 76 -16.84 -6.38 -5.52
CA ALA A 76 -16.01 -6.53 -6.72
C ALA A 76 -16.65 -6.00 -8.03
N SER A 77 -17.94 -5.66 -8.00
CA SER A 77 -18.71 -5.14 -9.14
C SER A 77 -18.46 -3.66 -9.44
N LEU A 78 -17.78 -2.93 -8.56
CA LEU A 78 -17.39 -1.54 -8.79
C LEU A 78 -16.26 -1.49 -9.82
N LYS A 79 -16.63 -1.27 -11.09
CA LYS A 79 -15.65 -1.10 -12.17
C LYS A 79 -14.70 0.06 -11.82
N ARG A 80 -13.42 -0.29 -11.72
CA ARG A 80 -12.22 0.54 -11.46
C ARG A 80 -12.11 1.79 -12.34
N LEU A 81 -12.91 2.82 -12.09
CA LEU A 81 -12.65 4.15 -12.61
C LEU A 81 -11.72 4.85 -11.63
N VAL A 82 -10.44 4.87 -11.96
CA VAL A 82 -9.41 5.47 -11.11
C VAL A 82 -8.95 6.76 -11.78
N PRO A 83 -9.26 7.94 -11.20
CA PRO A 83 -8.79 9.21 -11.75
C PRO A 83 -7.26 9.20 -11.91
N THR A 84 -6.75 9.68 -13.04
CA THR A 84 -5.30 9.73 -13.30
C THR A 84 -4.57 10.54 -12.26
N HIS A 85 -5.18 11.61 -11.77
CA HIS A 85 -4.64 12.39 -10.65
C HIS A 85 -4.33 11.53 -9.42
N MET A 86 -5.19 10.57 -9.05
CA MET A 86 -4.96 9.69 -7.90
C MET A 86 -3.82 8.69 -8.16
N ARG A 87 -3.69 8.19 -9.40
CA ARG A 87 -2.54 7.36 -9.81
C ARG A 87 -1.24 8.17 -9.76
N ASP A 88 -1.27 9.41 -10.21
CA ASP A 88 -0.11 10.30 -10.19
C ASP A 88 0.33 10.61 -8.76
N LEU A 89 -0.61 10.85 -7.83
CA LEU A 89 -0.31 11.03 -6.40
C LEU A 89 0.36 9.78 -5.82
N TYR A 90 -0.18 8.59 -6.11
CA TYR A 90 0.43 7.32 -5.70
C TYR A 90 1.86 7.17 -6.24
N HIS A 91 2.06 7.37 -7.55
CA HIS A 91 3.39 7.24 -8.16
C HIS A 91 4.38 8.25 -7.57
N LYS A 92 3.99 9.52 -7.43
CA LYS A 92 4.82 10.54 -6.79
C LYS A 92 5.22 10.13 -5.37
N HIS A 93 4.29 9.58 -4.60
CA HIS A 93 4.56 9.13 -3.24
C HIS A 93 5.59 7.99 -3.21
N VAL A 94 5.38 6.96 -4.03
CA VAL A 94 6.27 5.78 -4.10
C VAL A 94 7.67 6.16 -4.62
N THR A 95 7.77 7.08 -5.59
CA THR A 95 9.08 7.50 -6.12
C THR A 95 9.85 8.41 -5.17
N SER A 96 9.16 9.30 -4.44
CA SER A 96 9.80 10.27 -3.54
C SER A 96 10.43 9.61 -2.32
N ARG A 97 9.94 8.43 -1.92
CA ARG A 97 10.47 7.64 -0.80
C ARG A 97 11.92 7.19 -0.98
N LYS A 98 12.47 7.29 -2.21
CA LYS A 98 13.86 6.96 -2.50
C LYS A 98 14.85 8.11 -2.25
N SER A 99 14.36 9.32 -1.96
CA SER A 99 15.21 10.44 -1.49
C SER A 99 15.11 10.55 0.03
N GLU A 100 16.23 10.44 0.74
CA GLU A 100 16.33 10.40 2.21
C GLU A 100 15.83 11.66 2.95
N ASP A 101 15.46 12.72 2.23
CA ASP A 101 15.04 13.99 2.82
C ASP A 101 13.52 14.20 2.69
N LEU A 102 12.82 14.06 3.81
CA LEU A 102 11.41 14.40 4.06
C LEU A 102 10.39 13.37 3.55
N GLU A 103 9.37 13.09 4.37
CA GLU A 103 8.32 12.16 4.00
C GLU A 103 7.55 12.71 2.77
N PRO A 104 7.27 11.89 1.73
CA PRO A 104 6.74 12.33 0.43
C PRO A 104 5.49 13.21 0.49
N TRP A 105 4.70 13.07 1.54
CA TRP A 105 3.47 13.83 1.74
C TRP A 105 3.80 15.32 2.00
N GLU A 106 4.88 15.68 2.71
CA GLU A 106 5.26 17.07 3.03
C GLU A 106 5.42 17.94 1.78
N LYS A 107 5.97 17.37 0.71
CA LYS A 107 6.28 18.09 -0.55
C LYS A 107 5.11 18.20 -1.52
N LEU A 108 4.08 17.35 -1.39
CA LEU A 108 2.94 17.32 -2.30
C LEU A 108 1.92 18.45 -2.04
N TYR A 109 1.97 19.09 -0.86
CA TYR A 109 0.90 19.97 -0.38
C TYR A 109 1.20 21.48 -0.41
N PHE A 110 2.36 21.91 -0.91
CA PHE A 110 2.81 23.31 -0.87
C PHE A 110 2.02 24.30 -1.78
N HIS A 111 0.82 23.95 -2.24
CA HIS A 111 -0.11 24.92 -2.84
C HIS A 111 -1.07 25.55 -1.82
N HIS A 112 -1.18 25.00 -0.60
CA HIS A 112 -1.94 25.62 0.48
C HIS A 112 -0.98 26.34 1.45
N ASP A 113 -1.09 27.66 1.50
CA ASP A 113 -0.33 28.58 2.35
C ASP A 113 -0.64 28.41 3.86
N GLN A 114 -1.58 27.53 4.20
CA GLN A 114 -1.91 27.14 5.57
C GLN A 114 -1.22 25.82 5.90
N ALA A 115 0.08 25.92 6.19
CA ALA A 115 0.82 24.83 6.82
C ALA A 115 0.12 24.46 8.13
N THR A 116 -0.59 23.34 8.12
CA THR A 116 -1.01 22.70 9.37
C THR A 116 0.17 21.90 9.90
N ASP A 117 0.44 21.97 11.20
CA ASP A 117 1.58 21.27 11.84
C ASP A 117 1.53 19.74 11.66
N VAL A 118 0.38 19.20 11.26
CA VAL A 118 0.16 17.77 11.07
C VAL A 118 -0.36 17.52 9.67
N PRO A 119 0.30 16.69 8.87
CA PRO A 119 -0.19 16.39 7.54
C PRO A 119 -1.41 15.51 7.41
N PRO A 120 -2.01 15.54 6.22
CA PRO A 120 -2.91 14.48 5.82
C PRO A 120 -2.15 13.16 5.60
N ASN A 121 -2.69 12.10 6.16
CA ASN A 121 -2.25 10.71 5.95
C ASN A 121 -3.18 9.94 5.00
N THR A 122 -4.31 10.57 4.62
CA THR A 122 -5.36 10.00 3.78
C THR A 122 -5.80 11.04 2.75
N ILE A 123 -5.98 10.61 1.50
CA ILE A 123 -6.50 11.41 0.39
C ILE A 123 -7.67 10.66 -0.21
N ARG A 124 -8.81 11.32 -0.35
CA ARG A 124 -10.05 10.73 -0.87
C ARG A 124 -10.51 11.50 -2.09
N SER A 125 -11.00 10.79 -3.10
CA SER A 125 -11.46 11.39 -4.33
C SER A 125 -12.93 11.09 -4.59
N PHE A 126 -13.70 12.13 -4.87
CA PHE A 126 -15.14 12.07 -5.07
C PHE A 126 -15.48 12.57 -6.47
N LEU A 127 -16.17 11.71 -7.21
CA LEU A 127 -16.73 12.04 -8.53
C LEU A 127 -18.12 12.65 -8.36
N PRO A 128 -18.55 13.51 -9.29
CA PRO A 128 -19.90 14.06 -9.26
C PRO A 128 -20.94 12.94 -9.47
N GLU A 129 -22.06 13.03 -8.77
CA GLU A 129 -23.24 12.21 -9.04
C GLU A 129 -23.78 12.54 -10.44
N ASP A 130 -24.23 11.52 -11.17
CA ASP A 130 -24.92 11.67 -12.46
C ASP A 130 -26.29 12.34 -12.22
N THR A 131 -26.27 13.67 -12.12
CA THR A 131 -27.46 14.49 -12.07
C THR A 131 -27.66 15.13 -13.44
N GLU A 132 -28.87 15.02 -13.98
CA GLU A 132 -29.28 15.80 -15.15
C GLU A 132 -29.28 17.29 -14.76
N SER A 133 -28.11 17.93 -14.83
CA SER A 133 -28.02 19.37 -14.64
C SER A 133 -28.61 20.02 -15.89
N VAL A 134 -29.82 20.58 -15.81
CA VAL A 134 -30.34 21.44 -16.87
C VAL A 134 -29.39 22.64 -16.96
N PRO A 135 -28.71 22.86 -18.10
CA PRO A 135 -27.88 24.03 -18.26
C PRO A 135 -28.75 25.27 -18.05
N SER A 136 -28.42 26.06 -17.03
CA SER A 136 -29.04 27.38 -16.91
C SER A 136 -28.47 28.26 -18.03
N ASP A 137 -29.31 29.07 -18.67
CA ASP A 137 -28.93 29.99 -19.76
C ASP A 137 -27.73 30.90 -19.41
N ASP A 138 -27.46 31.07 -18.12
CA ASP A 138 -26.37 31.90 -17.58
C ASP A 138 -24.97 31.25 -17.60
N GLY A 139 -24.82 30.01 -18.09
CA GLY A 139 -23.55 29.27 -18.06
C GLY A 139 -23.17 28.77 -16.67
N ARG A 140 -24.18 28.48 -15.85
CA ARG A 140 -24.06 27.89 -14.52
C ARG A 140 -24.34 26.39 -14.57
N HIS A 141 -23.47 25.63 -13.93
CA HIS A 141 -23.53 24.17 -13.84
C HIS A 141 -23.54 23.75 -12.38
N SER A 142 -24.53 22.99 -11.95
CA SER A 142 -24.58 22.42 -10.60
C SER A 142 -23.97 21.02 -10.62
N LEU A 143 -23.04 20.76 -9.71
CA LEU A 143 -22.39 19.48 -9.49
C LEU A 143 -22.66 19.04 -8.06
N ARG A 144 -23.14 17.81 -7.87
CA ARG A 144 -23.38 17.22 -6.54
C ARG A 144 -22.34 16.14 -6.27
N PHE A 145 -21.82 16.10 -5.05
CA PHE A 145 -20.85 15.10 -4.61
C PHE A 145 -21.35 14.41 -3.34
N SER A 146 -21.43 13.07 -3.33
CA SER A 146 -21.64 12.34 -2.08
C SER A 146 -20.29 12.17 -1.38
N LEU A 147 -20.22 12.62 -0.11
CA LEU A 147 -19.07 12.42 0.78
C LEU A 147 -19.43 11.43 1.90
N ASP A 148 -20.44 10.58 1.69
CA ASP A 148 -20.97 9.69 2.73
C ASP A 148 -19.94 8.66 3.21
N SER A 149 -18.96 8.32 2.36
CA SER A 149 -17.85 7.42 2.72
C SER A 149 -16.73 8.10 3.51
N HIS A 150 -16.77 9.43 3.71
CA HIS A 150 -15.77 10.15 4.50
C HIS A 150 -15.94 9.85 6.01
N PRO A 151 -14.94 9.25 6.68
CA PRO A 151 -15.07 8.90 8.09
C PRO A 151 -15.18 10.14 8.99
N LYS A 152 -16.04 10.08 10.02
CA LYS A 152 -16.18 11.17 11.00
C LYS A 152 -14.92 11.38 11.86
N SER A 153 -14.04 10.39 11.96
CA SER A 153 -12.74 10.46 12.63
C SER A 153 -11.70 11.26 11.85
N ASP A 154 -11.89 11.40 10.53
CA ASP A 154 -10.95 12.04 9.62
C ASP A 154 -11.19 13.55 9.60
N GLN A 155 -10.21 14.32 10.07
CA GLN A 155 -10.28 15.78 10.00
C GLN A 155 -9.80 16.25 8.62
N PRO A 156 -10.64 16.95 7.83
CA PRO A 156 -10.21 17.53 6.56
C PRO A 156 -9.23 18.69 6.82
N VAL A 157 -8.08 18.63 6.17
CA VAL A 157 -6.99 19.61 6.25
C VAL A 157 -6.97 20.50 5.00
N ALA A 158 -7.25 19.92 3.84
CA ALA A 158 -7.38 20.63 2.57
C ALA A 158 -8.45 19.97 1.70
N ALA A 159 -9.06 20.73 0.79
CA ALA A 159 -9.95 20.17 -0.21
C ALA A 159 -9.91 20.97 -1.51
N GLU A 160 -9.84 20.26 -2.62
CA GLU A 160 -9.66 20.82 -3.95
C GLU A 160 -10.79 20.37 -4.88
N LEU A 161 -11.35 21.29 -5.65
CA LEU A 161 -12.13 20.97 -6.85
C LEU A 161 -11.23 21.10 -8.07
N ARG A 162 -11.16 20.05 -8.87
CA ARG A 162 -10.32 19.98 -10.08
C ARG A 162 -11.22 19.93 -11.30
N LEU A 163 -11.07 20.91 -12.19
CA LEU A 163 -11.81 21.02 -13.47
C LEU A 163 -10.82 20.98 -14.62
N PHE A 164 -11.12 20.18 -15.64
CA PHE A 164 -10.26 20.07 -16.81
C PHE A 164 -10.60 21.15 -17.84
N HIS A 165 -9.59 21.87 -18.33
CA HIS A 165 -9.75 22.85 -19.41
C HIS A 165 -9.08 22.32 -20.68
N GLU A 166 -9.87 22.20 -21.75
CA GLU A 166 -9.39 21.80 -23.08
C GLU A 166 -8.83 23.01 -23.86
N ALA A 167 -7.73 22.80 -24.58
CA ALA A 167 -7.17 23.83 -25.44
C ALA A 167 -8.15 24.21 -26.57
N THR A 168 -8.15 25.49 -26.96
CA THR A 168 -8.94 25.95 -28.10
C THR A 168 -8.11 25.88 -29.38
N PRO A 169 -8.60 25.27 -30.47
CA PRO A 169 -7.83 25.08 -31.70
C PRO A 169 -7.66 26.36 -32.54
N GLU A 170 -8.38 27.45 -32.25
CA GLU A 170 -8.31 28.70 -33.00
C GLU A 170 -7.29 29.71 -32.44
N ASN A 171 -6.69 30.52 -33.33
CA ASN A 171 -5.80 31.66 -33.02
C ASN A 171 -6.45 32.79 -32.17
N LYS A 172 -7.67 32.61 -31.67
CA LYS A 172 -8.36 33.57 -30.81
C LYS A 172 -8.11 33.24 -29.35
N GLN A 173 -7.24 34.02 -28.70
CA GLN A 173 -7.10 33.94 -27.25
C GLN A 173 -8.37 34.46 -26.55
N HIS A 174 -9.06 33.56 -25.86
CA HIS A 174 -10.14 33.92 -24.95
C HIS A 174 -9.70 33.74 -23.51
N LYS A 175 -10.20 34.62 -22.64
CA LYS A 175 -10.05 34.51 -21.19
C LYS A 175 -11.40 34.11 -20.62
N LEU A 176 -11.43 33.06 -19.83
CA LEU A 176 -12.62 32.61 -19.12
C LEU A 176 -12.44 32.93 -17.65
N ARG A 177 -13.46 33.49 -17.00
CA ARG A 177 -13.56 33.55 -15.54
C ARG A 177 -14.42 32.39 -15.08
N VAL A 178 -13.85 31.54 -14.24
CA VAL A 178 -14.56 30.44 -13.60
C VAL A 178 -14.77 30.82 -12.15
N ASN A 179 -16.03 30.88 -11.72
CA ASN A 179 -16.43 31.15 -10.35
C ASN A 179 -17.01 29.88 -9.73
N ILE A 180 -16.56 29.56 -8.53
CA ILE A 180 -17.00 28.39 -7.77
C ILE A 180 -17.85 28.86 -6.60
N TYR A 181 -19.08 28.37 -6.53
CA TYR A 181 -20.03 28.72 -5.48
C TYR A 181 -20.41 27.51 -4.64
N ASP A 182 -20.40 27.69 -3.33
CA ASP A 182 -21.01 26.78 -2.37
C ASP A 182 -22.54 26.99 -2.33
N VAL A 183 -23.32 25.92 -2.42
CA VAL A 183 -24.78 26.03 -2.34
C VAL A 183 -25.25 25.81 -0.91
N ILE A 184 -25.51 26.92 -0.21
CA ILE A 184 -25.95 26.92 1.19
C ILE A 184 -27.42 26.47 1.29
N ASN A 185 -28.28 27.00 0.42
CA ASN A 185 -29.71 26.67 0.41
C ASN A 185 -30.27 26.62 -1.01
N HIS A 186 -30.55 25.40 -1.49
CA HIS A 186 -31.16 25.15 -2.80
C HIS A 186 -32.56 25.77 -2.96
N LYS A 187 -33.37 25.80 -1.89
CA LYS A 187 -34.76 26.29 -1.99
C LYS A 187 -34.84 27.79 -2.22
N VAL A 188 -33.80 28.52 -1.79
CA VAL A 188 -33.74 29.98 -1.84
C VAL A 188 -32.70 30.47 -2.86
N GLY A 189 -31.92 29.56 -3.46
CA GLY A 189 -30.86 29.91 -4.42
C GLY A 189 -29.71 30.71 -3.79
N ILE A 190 -29.45 30.52 -2.49
CA ILE A 190 -28.38 31.23 -1.80
C ILE A 190 -27.06 30.51 -2.06
N HIS A 191 -26.20 31.17 -2.83
CA HIS A 191 -24.88 30.68 -3.24
C HIS A 191 -23.80 31.58 -2.62
N ASN A 192 -22.75 30.98 -2.05
CA ASN A 192 -21.59 31.70 -1.53
C ASN A 192 -20.40 31.51 -2.46
N LEU A 193 -19.78 32.58 -2.94
CA LEU A 193 -18.58 32.48 -3.79
C LEU A 193 -17.40 31.98 -2.94
N ILE A 194 -16.82 30.84 -3.30
CA ILE A 194 -15.68 30.25 -2.60
C ILE A 194 -14.37 30.74 -3.25
N ASP A 195 -14.23 30.51 -4.55
CA ASP A 195 -12.99 30.76 -5.29
C ASP A 195 -13.29 31.23 -6.73
N THR A 196 -12.36 31.98 -7.32
CA THR A 196 -12.46 32.48 -8.70
C THR A 196 -11.09 32.44 -9.39
N LYS A 197 -11.05 31.91 -10.62
CA LYS A 197 -9.83 31.86 -11.42
C LYS A 197 -10.07 32.29 -12.85
N ILE A 198 -9.05 32.90 -13.44
CA ILE A 198 -9.03 33.26 -14.86
C ILE A 198 -8.23 32.21 -15.60
N VAL A 199 -8.87 31.59 -16.58
CA VAL A 199 -8.32 30.50 -17.40
C VAL A 199 -8.07 31.03 -18.81
N ASN A 200 -6.87 30.79 -19.33
CA ASN A 200 -6.51 31.14 -20.69
C ASN A 200 -6.82 29.97 -21.63
N SER A 201 -7.36 30.28 -22.80
CA SER A 201 -7.86 29.27 -23.76
C SER A 201 -6.76 28.50 -24.53
N THR A 202 -5.48 28.82 -24.31
CA THR A 202 -4.36 28.39 -25.18
C THR A 202 -3.82 27.00 -24.87
N ALA A 203 -3.97 26.51 -23.64
CA ALA A 203 -3.35 25.28 -23.20
C ALA A 203 -4.34 24.38 -22.47
N GLU A 204 -4.18 23.09 -22.69
CA GLU A 204 -4.90 22.06 -21.96
C GLU A 204 -4.26 21.88 -20.59
N HIS A 205 -5.05 22.02 -19.53
CA HIS A 205 -4.58 21.88 -18.16
C HIS A 205 -5.74 21.69 -17.18
N THR A 206 -5.43 21.17 -15.99
CA THR A 206 -6.37 21.12 -14.87
C THR A 206 -6.32 22.43 -14.09
N VAL A 207 -7.49 23.02 -13.87
CA VAL A 207 -7.69 24.18 -12.99
C VAL A 207 -8.16 23.67 -11.64
N VAL A 208 -7.44 24.05 -10.58
CA VAL A 208 -7.71 23.61 -9.20
C VAL A 208 -8.31 24.76 -8.42
N PHE A 209 -9.32 24.52 -7.58
CA PHE A 209 -9.97 25.52 -6.73
C PHE A 209 -10.00 25.04 -5.29
N ASP A 210 -9.76 25.95 -4.35
CA ASP A 210 -9.89 25.63 -2.91
C ASP A 210 -11.38 25.58 -2.55
N ILE A 211 -11.82 24.44 -2.01
CA ILE A 211 -13.20 24.22 -1.57
C ILE A 211 -13.28 23.73 -0.12
N LEU A 212 -12.18 23.85 0.64
CA LEU A 212 -12.12 23.41 2.03
C LEU A 212 -13.27 23.94 2.91
N PRO A 213 -13.65 25.23 2.84
CA PRO A 213 -14.75 25.74 3.66
C PRO A 213 -16.10 25.04 3.38
N ALA A 214 -16.35 24.69 2.11
CA ALA A 214 -17.56 23.98 1.71
C ALA A 214 -17.53 22.53 2.22
N VAL A 215 -16.42 21.82 2.04
CA VAL A 215 -16.26 20.44 2.51
C VAL A 215 -16.36 20.34 4.04
N GLN A 216 -15.74 21.25 4.78
CA GLN A 216 -15.87 21.31 6.24
C GLN A 216 -17.33 21.48 6.69
N ARG A 217 -18.10 22.31 5.97
CA ARG A 217 -19.53 22.48 6.22
C ARG A 217 -20.31 21.20 5.90
N TRP A 218 -20.01 20.56 4.77
CA TRP A 218 -20.69 19.32 4.34
C TRP A 218 -20.52 18.19 5.36
N LEU A 219 -19.30 18.02 5.87
CA LEU A 219 -18.98 16.98 6.84
C LEU A 219 -19.53 17.26 8.24
N LYS A 220 -19.83 18.52 8.57
CA LYS A 220 -20.38 18.91 9.87
C LYS A 220 -21.89 18.61 9.99
N ASP A 221 -22.63 18.71 8.90
CA ASP A 221 -24.08 18.53 8.87
C ASP A 221 -24.48 17.54 7.77
N SER A 222 -24.95 16.35 8.15
CA SER A 222 -25.36 15.28 7.23
C SER A 222 -26.58 15.64 6.36
N ASN A 223 -27.35 16.66 6.73
CA ASN A 223 -28.46 17.16 5.91
C ASN A 223 -28.04 18.31 4.98
N SER A 224 -26.77 18.71 5.05
CA SER A 224 -26.28 19.80 4.24
C SER A 224 -26.13 19.36 2.79
N ASN A 225 -26.33 20.32 1.92
CA ASN A 225 -26.25 20.08 0.50
C ASN A 225 -24.79 20.12 0.03
N SER A 226 -24.30 18.97 -0.43
CA SER A 226 -22.96 18.78 -0.99
C SER A 226 -22.92 19.13 -2.49
N SER A 227 -23.50 20.27 -2.85
CA SER A 227 -23.49 20.76 -4.24
C SER A 227 -22.64 22.01 -4.40
N ILE A 228 -21.92 22.08 -5.51
CA ILE A 228 -21.16 23.23 -5.98
C ILE A 228 -21.79 23.73 -7.28
N VAL A 229 -21.88 25.06 -7.43
CA VAL A 229 -22.21 25.68 -8.71
C VAL A 229 -20.95 26.25 -9.35
N VAL A 230 -20.68 25.83 -10.58
CA VAL A 230 -19.60 26.33 -11.44
C VAL A 230 -20.20 27.30 -12.44
N GLU A 231 -19.78 28.57 -12.39
CA GLU A 231 -20.21 29.60 -13.35
C GLU A 231 -19.05 29.96 -14.27
N ILE A 232 -19.25 29.86 -15.59
CA ILE A 232 -18.21 30.11 -16.59
C ILE A 232 -18.60 31.34 -17.42
N LYS A 233 -17.79 32.40 -17.31
CA LYS A 233 -17.99 33.68 -18.00
C LYS A 233 -16.85 33.98 -18.96
N ARG A 234 -17.17 34.30 -20.22
CA ARG A 234 -16.19 34.84 -21.17
C ARG A 234 -15.82 36.28 -20.77
N LEU A 235 -14.53 36.56 -20.65
CA LEU A 235 -14.01 37.91 -20.41
C LEU A 235 -13.63 38.56 -21.75
N GLY A 236 -14.16 39.76 -21.99
CA GLY A 236 -13.93 40.54 -23.20
C GLY A 236 -15.20 41.21 -23.69
N LYS A 237 -15.09 42.16 -24.64
CA LYS A 237 -16.28 42.69 -25.30
C LYS A 237 -16.95 41.52 -26.03
N PRO A 238 -18.28 41.34 -25.89
CA PRO A 238 -18.97 40.54 -26.87
C PRO A 238 -18.68 41.24 -28.20
N ALA A 239 -17.94 40.56 -29.09
CA ALA A 239 -18.27 40.73 -30.50
C ALA A 239 -19.76 40.37 -30.63
N GLU A 240 -20.41 40.59 -31.76
CA GLU A 240 -21.64 39.88 -32.10
C GLU A 240 -21.32 38.37 -32.26
N ALA A 241 -20.79 37.77 -31.20
CA ALA A 241 -20.44 36.39 -31.06
C ALA A 241 -21.77 35.69 -30.91
N ASP A 242 -22.09 34.91 -31.93
CA ASP A 242 -23.18 33.97 -31.94
C ASP A 242 -23.23 33.26 -30.57
N LYS A 243 -24.43 33.15 -29.98
CA LYS A 243 -24.65 32.46 -28.70
C LYS A 243 -23.98 31.08 -28.72
N THR A 244 -24.01 30.45 -29.88
CA THR A 244 -23.31 29.19 -30.21
C THR A 244 -21.79 29.25 -29.99
N GLU A 245 -21.09 30.29 -30.45
CA GLU A 245 -19.63 30.43 -30.26
C GLU A 245 -19.29 30.60 -28.77
N SER A 246 -20.09 31.40 -28.05
CA SER A 246 -19.93 31.60 -26.60
C SER A 246 -20.08 30.30 -25.81
N ASP A 247 -21.10 29.50 -26.15
CA ASP A 247 -21.37 28.23 -25.49
C ASP A 247 -20.29 27.18 -25.79
N VAL A 248 -19.78 27.15 -27.03
CA VAL A 248 -18.63 26.31 -27.40
C VAL A 248 -17.39 26.68 -26.57
N ILE A 249 -17.08 27.97 -26.43
CA ILE A 249 -15.91 28.41 -25.64
C ILE A 249 -16.10 28.05 -24.16
N LYS A 250 -17.27 28.27 -23.58
CA LYS A 250 -17.56 27.90 -22.19
C LYS A 250 -17.44 26.39 -21.96
N SER A 251 -17.84 25.56 -22.93
CA SER A 251 -17.79 24.09 -22.85
C SER A 251 -16.38 23.50 -22.79
N ARG A 252 -15.34 24.31 -23.04
CA ARG A 252 -13.93 23.91 -22.90
C ARG A 252 -13.53 23.65 -21.45
N VAL A 253 -14.22 24.28 -20.49
CA VAL A 253 -14.13 23.87 -19.09
C VAL A 253 -15.07 22.67 -18.91
N ARG A 254 -14.48 21.48 -18.78
CA ARG A 254 -15.20 20.21 -18.73
C ARG A 254 -15.87 20.03 -17.38
N VAL A 255 -17.19 20.20 -17.39
CA VAL A 255 -18.07 19.97 -16.23
C VAL A 255 -19.00 18.77 -16.42
N ARG A 256 -19.13 18.28 -17.66
CA ARG A 256 -20.01 17.17 -18.04
C ARG A 256 -19.44 16.41 -19.24
N ARG A 257 -19.82 15.14 -19.36
CA ARG A 257 -19.45 14.27 -20.49
C ARG A 257 -20.22 14.67 -21.74
N SER A 258 -19.56 14.62 -22.90
CA SER A 258 -20.25 14.68 -24.19
C SER A 258 -20.86 13.31 -24.52
N THR A 259 -21.99 13.26 -25.24
CA THR A 259 -22.68 12.00 -25.57
C THR A 259 -21.77 10.98 -26.26
N GLU A 260 -20.93 11.45 -27.19
CA GLU A 260 -20.02 10.66 -28.03
C GLU A 260 -18.68 10.30 -27.36
N GLU A 261 -18.37 10.89 -26.21
CA GLU A 261 -17.09 10.70 -25.53
C GLU A 261 -17.06 9.40 -24.73
N ASP A 262 -15.95 8.66 -24.80
CA ASP A 262 -15.79 7.41 -24.04
C ASP A 262 -15.94 7.67 -22.52
N HIS A 263 -16.80 6.87 -21.89
CA HIS A 263 -17.13 7.02 -20.48
C HIS A 263 -15.89 6.88 -19.60
N LYS A 264 -15.06 5.86 -19.85
CA LYS A 264 -13.88 5.60 -19.04
C LYS A 264 -12.85 6.73 -19.20
N GLN A 265 -12.55 7.14 -20.43
CA GLN A 265 -11.59 8.20 -20.71
C GLN A 265 -12.00 9.53 -20.07
N TYR A 266 -13.30 9.87 -20.11
CA TYR A 266 -13.83 11.06 -19.47
C TYR A 266 -13.65 11.02 -17.95
N HIS A 267 -14.10 9.95 -17.28
CA HIS A 267 -14.01 9.84 -15.82
C HIS A 267 -12.58 9.73 -15.29
N GLU A 268 -11.65 9.19 -16.09
CA GLU A 268 -10.25 9.11 -15.67
C GLU A 268 -9.50 10.43 -15.79
N ASN A 269 -9.83 11.30 -16.77
CA ASN A 269 -8.98 12.45 -17.12
C ASN A 269 -9.68 13.81 -17.13
N LYS A 270 -10.99 13.85 -17.37
CA LYS A 270 -11.70 15.09 -17.73
C LYS A 270 -12.88 15.42 -16.84
N SER A 271 -13.42 14.46 -16.10
CA SER A 271 -14.52 14.70 -15.17
C SER A 271 -14.09 15.63 -14.04
N PRO A 272 -15.00 16.48 -13.54
CA PRO A 272 -14.80 17.16 -12.27
C PRO A 272 -14.39 16.17 -11.18
N LEU A 273 -13.45 16.57 -10.34
CA LEU A 273 -12.97 15.73 -9.25
C LEU A 273 -12.82 16.56 -7.99
N VAL A 274 -13.47 16.13 -6.92
CA VAL A 274 -13.20 16.66 -5.57
C VAL A 274 -12.15 15.78 -4.92
N VAL A 275 -11.09 16.38 -4.40
CA VAL A 275 -10.02 15.69 -3.68
C VAL A 275 -9.96 16.27 -2.28
N VAL A 276 -10.15 15.42 -1.27
CA VAL A 276 -10.10 15.81 0.14
C VAL A 276 -8.88 15.18 0.78
N TYR A 277 -8.07 16.01 1.42
CA TYR A 277 -6.89 15.62 2.17
C TYR A 277 -7.25 15.64 3.65
N SER A 278 -7.15 14.51 4.32
CA SER A 278 -7.55 14.35 5.71
C SER A 278 -6.46 13.75 6.58
N HIS A 279 -6.49 14.14 7.85
CA HIS A 279 -5.73 13.51 8.91
C HIS A 279 -6.65 12.57 9.70
N ASP A 280 -6.46 11.27 9.52
CA ASP A 280 -7.12 10.24 10.31
C ASP A 280 -6.49 10.16 11.71
N LYS A 281 -7.23 10.64 12.72
CA LYS A 281 -6.83 10.61 14.13
C LYS A 281 -6.97 9.22 14.76
N SER A 282 -7.77 8.33 14.17
CA SER A 282 -8.08 7.03 14.77
C SER A 282 -6.83 6.14 14.91
N HIS A 283 -5.84 6.29 14.03
CA HIS A 283 -4.57 5.55 14.10
C HIS A 283 -3.39 6.39 14.60
N ALA A 284 -3.56 7.70 14.80
CA ALA A 284 -2.58 8.53 15.50
C ALA A 284 -2.63 8.28 17.02
N ASP A 285 -3.80 7.91 17.55
CA ASP A 285 -4.05 7.72 18.98
C ASP A 285 -4.39 6.27 19.36
N SER A 286 -4.54 5.35 18.39
CA SER A 286 -4.74 3.95 18.72
C SER A 286 -3.39 3.25 18.93
N ASP A 287 -2.95 3.29 20.17
CA ASP A 287 -2.26 2.18 20.85
C ASP A 287 -3.17 0.92 20.92
N SER A 288 -4.00 0.66 19.90
CA SER A 288 -4.87 -0.52 19.79
C SER A 288 -4.07 -1.77 19.42
N THR A 289 -2.83 -1.61 18.95
CA THR A 289 -1.84 -2.69 18.90
C THR A 289 -1.42 -3.16 20.30
N ALA A 290 -1.61 -2.38 21.38
CA ALA A 290 -1.41 -2.87 22.75
C ALA A 290 -2.38 -3.99 23.14
N GLU A 291 -3.62 -3.98 22.63
CA GLU A 291 -4.57 -5.08 22.87
C GLU A 291 -4.20 -6.36 22.10
N TRP A 292 -3.59 -6.23 20.91
CA TRP A 292 -3.13 -7.38 20.13
C TRP A 292 -1.82 -7.96 20.68
N ARG A 293 -0.86 -7.11 21.10
CA ARG A 293 0.39 -7.49 21.79
C ARG A 293 0.12 -8.41 22.99
N ASN A 294 -1.03 -8.26 23.64
CA ASN A 294 -1.41 -9.04 24.82
C ASN A 294 -2.16 -10.35 24.53
N ARG A 295 -2.70 -10.57 23.32
CA ARG A 295 -3.57 -11.72 23.03
C ARG A 295 -2.85 -12.92 22.39
N VAL A 296 -1.65 -12.73 21.82
CA VAL A 296 -0.83 -13.82 21.25
C VAL A 296 0.04 -14.54 22.31
N LYS A 297 0.09 -14.05 23.55
CA LYS A 297 0.97 -14.60 24.61
C LYS A 297 0.41 -15.79 25.41
N ARG A 298 -0.70 -16.42 25.00
CA ARG A 298 -1.33 -17.51 25.79
C ARG A 298 -1.74 -18.75 25.01
N ARG A 299 -0.92 -19.26 24.08
CA ARG A 299 -0.99 -20.67 23.63
C ARG A 299 0.38 -21.21 23.23
N SER A 300 1.30 -21.33 24.18
CA SER A 300 2.45 -22.24 24.07
C SER A 300 2.39 -23.28 25.19
N GLY A 301 1.30 -24.05 25.19
CA GLY A 301 1.15 -25.24 26.02
C GLY A 301 1.70 -26.45 25.28
N SER A 302 2.89 -26.89 25.71
CA SER A 302 3.45 -28.25 25.60
C SER A 302 3.04 -29.11 24.39
N GLN A 303 3.89 -29.13 23.36
CA GLN A 303 4.05 -30.35 22.55
C GLN A 303 5.54 -30.63 22.37
N ARG A 304 6.02 -31.66 23.07
CA ARG A 304 7.41 -32.12 23.00
C ARG A 304 7.60 -33.10 21.85
N LYS A 305 8.65 -32.80 21.07
CA LYS A 305 9.54 -33.68 20.28
C LYS A 305 8.98 -34.33 19.01
N ASN A 306 9.38 -33.73 17.88
CA ASN A 306 10.11 -34.49 16.86
C ASN A 306 11.32 -33.66 16.41
N ARG A 307 12.51 -33.97 16.95
CA ARG A 307 13.77 -33.30 16.57
C ARG A 307 14.22 -33.86 15.22
N ARG A 308 13.72 -33.31 14.12
CA ARG A 308 14.47 -33.33 12.86
C ARG A 308 15.73 -32.48 13.08
N ARG A 309 16.89 -32.92 12.59
CA ARG A 309 18.14 -32.13 12.58
C ARG A 309 17.92 -30.89 11.72
N MET A 310 17.30 -29.86 12.28
CA MET A 310 17.29 -28.53 11.67
C MET A 310 18.72 -28.00 11.77
N LYS A 311 19.20 -27.41 10.67
CA LYS A 311 20.42 -26.59 10.68
C LYS A 311 20.35 -25.64 11.89
N PRO A 312 21.46 -25.35 12.58
CA PRO A 312 21.44 -24.43 13.72
C PRO A 312 20.72 -23.14 13.30
N PRO A 313 19.79 -22.63 14.12
CA PRO A 313 19.05 -21.43 13.76
C PRO A 313 20.06 -20.33 13.49
N LYS A 314 19.93 -19.67 12.33
CA LYS A 314 20.75 -18.52 11.97
C LYS A 314 20.62 -17.45 13.06
N SER A 315 21.64 -16.62 13.21
CA SER A 315 21.56 -15.40 14.04
C SER A 315 20.33 -14.58 13.66
N CYS A 316 19.79 -13.84 14.62
CA CYS A 316 18.65 -12.95 14.39
C CYS A 316 18.94 -12.04 13.19
N ARG A 317 17.99 -11.98 12.25
CA ARG A 317 18.14 -11.20 11.02
C ARG A 317 16.78 -10.92 10.41
N ARG A 318 16.75 -9.96 9.50
CA ARG A 318 15.63 -9.75 8.59
C ARG A 318 15.64 -10.83 7.51
N ASP A 319 14.48 -11.40 7.22
CA ASP A 319 14.26 -12.38 6.17
C ASP A 319 13.11 -11.95 5.25
N ASN A 320 13.07 -12.53 4.04
CA ASN A 320 12.20 -12.08 2.98
C ASN A 320 10.76 -12.59 3.15
N MET A 321 9.80 -11.68 3.11
CA MET A 321 8.37 -11.99 3.05
C MET A 321 7.72 -10.98 2.12
N LYS A 322 7.06 -11.48 1.08
CA LYS A 322 6.22 -10.70 0.18
C LYS A 322 4.76 -10.94 0.55
N VAL A 323 3.96 -9.89 0.49
CA VAL A 323 2.51 -9.97 0.64
C VAL A 323 1.91 -9.62 -0.72
N SER A 324 1.28 -10.61 -1.35
CA SER A 324 0.48 -10.42 -2.56
C SER A 324 -0.98 -10.20 -2.16
N PHE A 325 -1.59 -9.13 -2.67
CA PHE A 325 -3.02 -8.89 -2.44
C PHE A 325 -3.92 -9.82 -3.27
N GLU A 326 -3.35 -10.53 -4.25
CA GLU A 326 -4.02 -11.62 -4.95
C GLU A 326 -4.26 -12.81 -4.02
N ASP A 327 -3.24 -13.22 -3.26
CA ASP A 327 -3.30 -14.36 -2.34
C ASP A 327 -4.31 -14.14 -1.20
N VAL A 328 -4.50 -12.88 -0.79
CA VAL A 328 -5.47 -12.48 0.23
C VAL A 328 -6.88 -12.27 -0.37
N GLY A 329 -7.00 -12.23 -1.70
CA GLY A 329 -8.28 -12.04 -2.40
C GLY A 329 -8.78 -10.59 -2.39
N TRP A 330 -7.86 -9.62 -2.32
CA TRP A 330 -8.16 -8.19 -2.14
C TRP A 330 -7.94 -7.34 -3.39
N MET A 331 -7.49 -7.94 -4.50
CA MET A 331 -7.35 -7.27 -5.80
C MET A 331 -8.67 -6.72 -6.38
N SER A 332 -9.82 -7.06 -5.79
CA SER A 332 -11.11 -6.48 -6.20
C SER A 332 -11.23 -5.00 -5.83
N TRP A 333 -10.55 -4.55 -4.77
CA TRP A 333 -10.68 -3.20 -4.24
C TRP A 333 -9.33 -2.48 -4.05
N ILE A 334 -8.22 -3.20 -3.92
CA ILE A 334 -6.87 -2.61 -3.99
C ILE A 334 -6.53 -2.33 -5.45
N VAL A 335 -6.13 -1.09 -5.72
CA VAL A 335 -5.71 -0.63 -7.05
C VAL A 335 -4.18 -0.71 -7.20
N ALA A 336 -3.43 -0.34 -6.15
CA ALA A 336 -1.98 -0.46 -6.13
C ALA A 336 -1.42 -0.42 -4.68
N PRO A 337 -0.26 -1.06 -4.41
CA PRO A 337 0.43 -2.00 -5.29
C PRO A 337 -0.28 -3.36 -5.36
N ASP A 338 0.13 -4.23 -6.28
CA ASP A 338 -0.35 -5.62 -6.33
C ASP A 338 0.32 -6.50 -5.26
N GLU A 339 1.59 -6.21 -4.96
CA GLU A 339 2.37 -6.84 -3.90
C GLU A 339 3.29 -5.83 -3.22
N TYR A 340 3.74 -6.14 -1.99
CA TYR A 340 4.80 -5.38 -1.33
C TYR A 340 5.73 -6.29 -0.50
N ASP A 341 6.96 -5.81 -0.29
CA ASP A 341 7.96 -6.49 0.53
C ASP A 341 7.75 -6.14 2.00
N ALA A 342 7.07 -7.01 2.76
CA ALA A 342 6.79 -6.81 4.17
C ALA A 342 8.00 -7.14 5.06
N PHE A 343 8.78 -8.16 4.67
CA PHE A 343 9.86 -8.76 5.47
C PHE A 343 9.42 -9.24 6.87
N TYR A 344 10.25 -10.04 7.52
CA TYR A 344 10.01 -10.46 8.90
C TYR A 344 11.32 -10.75 9.63
N CYS A 345 11.28 -10.76 10.96
CA CYS A 345 12.44 -11.10 11.78
C CYS A 345 12.47 -12.59 12.08
N TYR A 346 13.62 -13.22 11.84
CA TYR A 346 13.84 -14.64 12.07
C TYR A 346 15.24 -14.91 12.57
N GLY A 347 15.38 -15.89 13.45
CA GLY A 347 16.67 -16.37 13.95
C GLY A 347 16.72 -16.44 15.47
N ALA A 348 17.88 -16.87 15.98
CA ALA A 348 18.13 -17.01 17.41
C ALA A 348 18.95 -15.83 17.95
N CYS A 349 18.54 -15.33 19.12
CA CYS A 349 19.29 -14.38 19.93
C CYS A 349 20.11 -15.17 20.97
N SER A 350 21.31 -15.63 20.60
CA SER A 350 22.23 -16.34 21.50
C SER A 350 23.47 -15.52 21.82
N PHE A 351 24.04 -15.73 23.01
CA PHE A 351 25.29 -15.10 23.41
C PHE A 351 26.50 -15.82 22.78
N PRO A 352 27.54 -15.10 22.31
CA PRO A 352 27.61 -13.65 22.13
C PRO A 352 26.77 -13.20 20.91
N MET A 353 26.13 -12.05 21.04
CA MET A 353 25.29 -11.48 19.99
C MET A 353 26.18 -10.77 18.96
N GLU A 354 25.78 -10.78 17.69
CA GLU A 354 26.51 -10.06 16.64
C GLU A 354 26.44 -8.54 16.88
N SER A 355 27.55 -7.84 16.64
CA SER A 355 27.72 -6.42 16.99
C SER A 355 26.76 -5.47 16.26
N HIS A 356 26.22 -5.88 15.12
CA HIS A 356 25.29 -5.09 14.33
C HIS A 356 23.82 -5.29 14.74
N LEU A 357 23.53 -6.21 15.68
CA LEU A 357 22.18 -6.41 16.18
C LEU A 357 21.87 -5.36 17.24
N GLN A 358 20.78 -4.62 17.03
CA GLN A 358 20.22 -3.74 18.05
C GLN A 358 19.63 -4.59 19.18
N ALA A 359 20.43 -4.87 20.21
CA ALA A 359 20.03 -5.64 21.37
C ALA A 359 19.88 -4.75 22.61
N THR A 360 18.77 -4.91 23.34
CA THR A 360 18.62 -4.21 24.62
C THR A 360 19.59 -4.78 25.65
N ASN A 361 20.02 -3.97 26.63
CA ASN A 361 20.84 -4.47 27.75
C ASN A 361 20.16 -5.65 28.47
N HIS A 362 18.83 -5.60 28.60
CA HIS A 362 18.05 -6.70 29.17
C HIS A 362 18.17 -7.99 28.34
N ALA A 363 18.07 -7.91 27.01
CA ALA A 363 18.24 -9.05 26.12
C ALA A 363 19.67 -9.63 26.18
N VAL A 364 20.70 -8.78 26.28
CA VAL A 364 22.09 -9.23 26.42
C VAL A 364 22.28 -10.01 27.73
N ILE A 365 21.82 -9.46 28.87
CA ILE A 365 21.90 -10.13 30.17
C ILE A 365 21.07 -11.41 30.17
N GLN A 366 19.84 -11.39 29.64
CA GLN A 366 18.99 -12.57 29.56
C GLN A 366 19.63 -13.68 28.71
N SER A 367 20.24 -13.33 27.57
CA SER A 367 20.95 -14.25 26.70
C SER A 367 22.17 -14.89 27.41
N LEU A 368 22.91 -14.08 28.16
CA LEU A 368 24.04 -14.55 28.96
C LEU A 368 23.57 -15.51 30.07
N VAL A 369 22.58 -15.13 30.87
CA VAL A 369 22.07 -15.97 31.97
C VAL A 369 21.38 -17.23 31.42
N ASN A 370 20.70 -17.16 30.28
CA ASN A 370 20.14 -18.32 29.58
C ASN A 370 21.24 -19.34 29.20
N THR A 371 22.46 -18.89 28.87
CA THR A 371 23.57 -19.79 28.56
C THR A 371 23.95 -20.66 29.75
N TYR A 372 23.83 -20.13 30.98
CA TYR A 372 24.07 -20.88 32.22
C TYR A 372 22.84 -21.66 32.71
N TYR A 373 21.63 -21.11 32.55
CA TYR A 373 20.38 -21.66 33.07
C TYR A 373 19.29 -21.81 32.00
N PRO A 374 19.51 -22.62 30.95
CA PRO A 374 18.63 -22.69 29.77
C PRO A 374 17.26 -23.31 30.05
N THR A 375 17.10 -24.00 31.19
CA THR A 375 15.82 -24.59 31.62
C THR A 375 14.97 -23.64 32.45
N ARG A 376 15.56 -22.56 32.98
CA ARG A 376 14.88 -21.58 33.85
C ARG A 376 14.50 -20.29 33.12
N LEU A 377 15.30 -19.90 32.13
CA LEU A 377 15.07 -18.67 31.37
C LEU A 377 14.95 -18.98 29.88
N PRO A 378 14.04 -18.35 29.15
CA PRO A 378 14.02 -18.42 27.69
C PRO A 378 15.11 -17.53 27.08
N LYS A 379 15.48 -17.80 25.83
CA LYS A 379 16.27 -16.87 25.02
C LYS A 379 15.46 -15.60 24.71
N PRO A 380 16.11 -14.44 24.51
CA PRO A 380 15.45 -13.25 23.95
C PRO A 380 14.82 -13.55 22.58
N CYS A 381 13.83 -12.75 22.20
CA CYS A 381 13.14 -12.89 20.92
C CYS A 381 13.80 -12.02 19.84
N CYS A 382 13.85 -12.55 18.62
CA CYS A 382 14.22 -11.76 17.44
C CYS A 382 12.98 -10.97 16.99
N VAL A 383 13.02 -9.65 17.08
CA VAL A 383 11.88 -8.75 16.83
C VAL A 383 12.27 -7.60 15.92
N ALA A 384 11.29 -6.99 15.25
CA ALA A 384 11.51 -5.80 14.45
C ALA A 384 11.88 -4.62 15.35
N THR A 385 12.91 -3.89 14.98
CA THR A 385 13.40 -2.70 15.69
C THR A 385 13.06 -1.42 14.96
N GLU A 386 13.10 -1.45 13.63
CA GLU A 386 12.63 -0.37 12.76
C GLU A 386 11.59 -0.93 11.79
N ILE A 387 10.49 -0.19 11.65
CA ILE A 387 9.35 -0.54 10.82
C ILE A 387 8.90 0.68 10.03
N SER A 388 8.67 0.50 8.73
CA SER A 388 8.21 1.55 7.82
C SER A 388 6.77 1.35 7.39
N SER A 389 6.18 2.43 6.87
CA SER A 389 4.80 2.43 6.37
C SER A 389 4.69 1.86 4.94
N ILE A 390 3.49 1.69 4.40
CA ILE A 390 3.25 1.51 2.96
C ILE A 390 2.11 2.42 2.50
N CYS A 391 2.15 2.86 1.25
CA CYS A 391 1.06 3.62 0.65
C CYS A 391 0.18 2.69 -0.19
N LEU A 392 -1.14 2.73 0.05
CA LEU A 392 -2.13 1.97 -0.70
C LEU A 392 -3.07 2.90 -1.44
N LEU A 393 -3.30 2.59 -2.72
CA LEU A 393 -4.37 3.15 -3.54
C LEU A 393 -5.48 2.11 -3.64
N TYR A 394 -6.70 2.45 -3.22
CA TYR A 394 -7.81 1.50 -3.15
C TYR A 394 -9.17 2.17 -3.41
N THR A 395 -10.19 1.37 -3.66
CA THR A 395 -11.58 1.82 -3.86
C THR A 395 -12.42 1.43 -2.64
N ASP A 396 -13.28 2.32 -2.17
CA ASP A 396 -14.21 2.03 -1.07
C ASP A 396 -15.54 1.40 -1.54
N GLU A 397 -16.43 1.12 -0.60
CA GLU A 397 -17.75 0.54 -0.86
C GLU A 397 -18.65 1.41 -1.75
N SER A 398 -18.40 2.72 -1.79
CA SER A 398 -19.13 3.69 -2.62
C SER A 398 -18.50 3.88 -4.00
N GLY A 399 -17.37 3.23 -4.29
CA GLY A 399 -16.66 3.37 -5.55
C GLY A 399 -15.69 4.56 -5.60
N HIS A 400 -15.48 5.26 -4.47
CA HIS A 400 -14.53 6.35 -4.41
C HIS A 400 -13.11 5.82 -4.25
N VAL A 401 -12.16 6.48 -4.93
CA VAL A 401 -10.76 6.09 -4.86
C VAL A 401 -10.08 6.86 -3.74
N ASN A 402 -9.34 6.12 -2.92
CA ASN A 402 -8.68 6.57 -1.72
C ASN A 402 -7.19 6.20 -1.79
N LEU A 403 -6.34 7.12 -1.35
CA LEU A 403 -4.90 6.92 -1.18
C LEU A 403 -4.57 7.09 0.30
N ARG A 404 -3.91 6.11 0.91
CA ARG A 404 -3.63 6.15 2.35
C ARG A 404 -2.27 5.55 2.69
N ASN A 405 -1.60 6.16 3.66
CA ASN A 405 -0.34 5.66 4.21
C ASN A 405 -0.60 4.85 5.50
N TYR A 406 -0.27 3.56 5.48
CA TYR A 406 -0.42 2.63 6.60
C TYR A 406 0.93 2.41 7.29
N LYS A 407 1.06 2.84 8.55
CA LYS A 407 2.28 2.70 9.36
C LYS A 407 2.51 1.25 9.79
N GLU A 408 3.75 0.91 10.14
CA GLU A 408 4.13 -0.38 10.74
C GLU A 408 3.87 -1.61 9.85
N MET A 409 4.00 -1.46 8.53
CA MET A 409 3.64 -2.50 7.56
C MET A 409 4.84 -3.26 6.99
N THR A 410 6.05 -2.69 7.08
CA THR A 410 7.29 -3.27 6.54
C THR A 410 8.37 -3.27 7.60
N VAL A 411 9.14 -4.36 7.71
CA VAL A 411 10.29 -4.47 8.61
C VAL A 411 11.56 -3.98 7.93
N ASP A 412 12.22 -2.98 8.50
CA ASP A 412 13.47 -2.43 7.98
C ASP A 412 14.68 -3.07 8.64
N SER A 413 14.63 -3.24 9.97
CA SER A 413 15.69 -3.88 10.75
C SER A 413 15.16 -4.78 11.88
N CYS A 414 16.01 -5.73 12.29
CA CYS A 414 15.72 -6.69 13.34
C CYS A 414 16.74 -6.59 14.46
N GLY A 415 16.29 -6.84 15.68
CA GLY A 415 17.10 -6.85 16.88
C GLY A 415 16.61 -7.88 17.89
N CYS A 416 17.22 -7.85 19.07
CA CYS A 416 16.90 -8.80 20.14
C CYS A 416 16.41 -8.08 21.39
N ALA A 417 15.22 -8.48 21.86
CA ALA A 417 14.55 -7.87 22.99
C ALA A 417 14.06 -8.90 24.01
#